data_AF-A0AAE1ZIU8-F1
#
_entry.id   AF-A0AAE1ZIU8-F1
#
_cell.length_a   1.000
_cell.length_b   1.000
_cell.length_c   1.000
_cell.angle_alpha   90.00
_cell.angle_beta   90.00
_cell.angle_gamma   90.00
#
_symmetry.space_group_name_H-M   'P 1'
#
loop_
_entity.id
_entity.type
_entity.pdbx_description
1 polymer ?
#
loop_
_entity_poly.entity_id
_entity_poly.type
_entity_poly.pdbx_seq_one_letter_code
_entity_poly.pdbx_strand_id
1 'polypeptide(L)'
;MRKVLFKFSESFEHDVHVYVEEWLEFPMRLTISECVSQLASAYDIPDVALEVFNQKLSDFISNETTNDFKNPYLNLLNNLKCNVSNIENLCSIFDSSYSNETSTSKLSKMNDQEIFSRTFSQMIHSHAAQDFIHLEQSFALEIGHKLQKRNNILREMDEKHIDETERSLQKRGSEIPETITQLQEDYYLNREIFESHWNSRISALKWEQRQALRSFVMSYEEYANSLPMNNDRLHLSRTSSKDSSFKTLNSSSNRSSAISVQTISKRADHIPLSETFTVQLGRQLRTMFNFRLTRLDPSELLTRTSIRIRENYLPDDDSLPERMNNALNIYSDNLNGLVILVDKRINSFRGIKKLLADACEQSAEIHFQELGSQLESIQETVNHLGSRKLREPNCTSTIKSDLSHENPTAVKSKPDSYEPIPGDVLITKHSNLISDTGDGIHVIFQVVVDDDNESNNIRIASSLHCAISAILRICFDYDITTLSLPLLLIPSLSENMDKPWRAKRVEMVLKAVKGALMELITWRGFNLRSMEFLAPSCLTEEELNVFRQIISNSFLQPNPLIAM
;
A
#
# COMPACT_ATOMS: atom_id res chain seq x y z
N MET A 1 6.96 -33.61 29.19
CA MET A 1 6.00 -34.42 28.41
C MET A 1 5.12 -35.16 29.37
N ARG A 2 3.81 -34.94 29.28
CA ARG A 2 2.81 -35.56 30.16
C ARG A 2 2.40 -36.90 29.53
N LYS A 3 2.44 -37.97 30.32
CA LYS A 3 1.90 -39.28 29.91
C LYS A 3 0.49 -39.43 30.45
N VAL A 4 -0.47 -39.70 29.57
CA VAL A 4 -1.86 -39.93 29.95
C VAL A 4 -2.26 -41.31 29.48
N LEU A 5 -2.90 -42.07 30.36
CA LEU A 5 -3.32 -43.44 30.10
C LEU A 5 -4.63 -43.44 29.32
N PHE A 6 -4.60 -44.00 28.12
CA PHE A 6 -5.78 -44.30 27.33
C PHE A 6 -6.26 -45.72 27.66
N LYS A 7 -7.55 -45.85 27.99
CA LYS A 7 -8.20 -47.15 28.23
C LYS A 7 -9.41 -47.29 27.33
N PHE A 8 -9.48 -48.40 26.60
CA PHE A 8 -10.60 -48.79 25.78
C PHE A 8 -10.98 -50.23 26.10
N SER A 9 -12.26 -50.47 26.36
CA SER A 9 -12.80 -51.80 26.65
C SER A 9 -14.22 -51.85 26.13
N GLU A 10 -14.44 -52.53 25.01
CA GLU A 10 -15.78 -52.72 24.44
C GLU A 10 -15.99 -54.13 23.90
N SER A 11 -17.26 -54.52 23.87
CA SER A 11 -17.70 -55.84 23.42
C SER A 11 -18.56 -55.64 22.18
N PHE A 12 -18.22 -56.32 21.09
CA PHE A 12 -18.92 -56.25 19.81
C PHE A 12 -19.70 -57.54 19.57
N GLU A 13 -20.62 -57.52 18.59
CA GLU A 13 -21.35 -58.73 18.20
C GLU A 13 -20.36 -59.85 17.80
N HIS A 14 -20.68 -61.10 18.18
CA HIS A 14 -19.85 -62.32 18.02
C HIS A 14 -18.77 -62.57 19.10
N ASP A 15 -19.00 -62.18 20.37
CA ASP A 15 -18.08 -62.40 21.51
C ASP A 15 -16.68 -61.77 21.35
N VAL A 16 -16.56 -60.75 20.49
CA VAL A 16 -15.30 -60.03 20.28
C VAL A 16 -15.17 -58.94 21.35
N HIS A 17 -14.29 -59.20 22.32
CA HIS A 17 -13.91 -58.23 23.35
C HIS A 17 -12.58 -57.57 22.99
N VAL A 18 -12.58 -56.25 22.81
CA VAL A 18 -11.38 -55.47 22.53
C VAL A 18 -11.00 -54.70 23.78
N TYR A 19 -9.79 -54.92 24.28
CA TYR A 19 -9.20 -54.23 25.42
C TYR A 19 -7.86 -53.62 25.04
N VAL A 20 -7.73 -52.30 25.21
CA VAL A 20 -6.51 -51.54 24.94
C VAL A 20 -6.21 -50.65 26.15
N GLU A 21 -4.99 -50.73 26.67
CA GLU A 21 -4.49 -49.89 27.76
C GLU A 21 -3.09 -49.39 27.40
N GLU A 22 -2.97 -48.14 26.96
CA GLU A 22 -1.71 -47.60 26.45
C GLU A 22 -1.41 -46.20 27.01
N TRP A 23 -0.13 -45.91 27.25
CA TRP A 23 0.33 -44.60 27.69
C TRP A 23 0.65 -43.70 26.50
N LEU A 24 -0.11 -42.62 26.33
CA LEU A 24 0.11 -41.64 25.27
C LEU A 24 0.89 -40.43 25.80
N GLU A 25 1.90 -40.00 25.03
CA GLU A 25 2.73 -38.84 25.35
C GLU A 25 2.20 -37.56 24.69
N PHE A 26 2.04 -36.50 25.49
CA PHE A 26 1.62 -35.17 25.05
C PHE A 26 2.73 -34.11 25.27
N PRO A 27 2.93 -33.17 24.31
CA PRO A 27 2.19 -33.01 23.05
C PRO A 27 2.52 -34.12 22.04
N MET A 28 1.51 -34.60 21.32
CA MET A 28 1.63 -35.72 20.39
C MET A 28 2.55 -35.35 19.21
N ARG A 29 3.49 -36.25 18.90
CA ARG A 29 4.41 -36.10 17.76
C ARG A 29 3.90 -36.74 16.47
N LEU A 30 2.90 -37.61 16.58
CA LEU A 30 2.31 -38.38 15.48
C LEU A 30 0.93 -37.82 15.13
N THR A 31 0.50 -38.00 13.89
CA THR A 31 -0.88 -37.69 13.52
C THR A 31 -1.85 -38.70 14.14
N ILE A 32 -3.12 -38.30 14.32
CA ILE A 32 -4.16 -39.17 14.90
C ILE A 32 -4.30 -40.47 14.08
N SER A 33 -4.23 -40.37 12.75
CA SER A 33 -4.31 -41.52 11.84
C SER A 33 -3.15 -42.51 12.00
N GLU A 34 -1.92 -42.01 12.19
CA GLU A 34 -0.75 -42.85 12.44
C GLU A 34 -0.82 -43.54 13.81
N CYS A 35 -1.30 -42.82 14.83
CA CYS A 35 -1.50 -43.37 16.18
C CYS A 35 -2.56 -44.48 16.18
N VAL A 36 -3.70 -44.27 15.51
CA VAL A 36 -4.76 -45.27 15.33
C VAL A 36 -4.20 -46.50 14.60
N SER A 37 -3.44 -46.31 13.52
CA SER A 37 -2.88 -47.41 12.74
C SER A 37 -1.85 -48.23 13.54
N GLN A 38 -1.01 -47.56 14.35
CA GLN A 38 -0.03 -48.23 15.21
C GLN A 38 -0.72 -49.05 16.31
N LEU A 39 -1.73 -48.49 16.97
CA LEU A 39 -2.45 -49.19 18.04
C LEU A 39 -3.36 -50.30 17.50
N ALA A 40 -4.00 -50.09 16.35
CA ALA A 40 -4.78 -51.12 15.69
C ALA A 40 -3.93 -52.33 15.31
N SER A 41 -2.71 -52.10 14.80
CA SER A 41 -1.77 -53.18 14.49
C SER A 41 -1.11 -53.80 15.73
N ALA A 42 -0.94 -53.06 16.82
CA ALA A 42 -0.30 -53.57 18.04
C ALA A 42 -1.23 -54.43 18.89
N TYR A 43 -2.54 -54.14 18.85
CA TYR A 43 -3.57 -54.81 19.65
C TYR A 43 -4.50 -55.71 18.81
N ASP A 44 -4.14 -56.00 17.55
CA ASP A 44 -4.90 -56.83 16.60
C ASP A 44 -6.40 -56.47 16.58
N ILE A 45 -6.71 -55.17 16.46
CA ILE A 45 -8.09 -54.66 16.55
C ILE A 45 -8.86 -55.06 15.28
N PRO A 46 -9.98 -55.80 15.38
CA PRO A 46 -10.76 -56.20 14.21
C PRO A 46 -11.45 -55.01 13.52
N ASP A 47 -11.66 -55.10 12.21
CA ASP A 47 -12.28 -54.03 11.40
C ASP A 47 -13.65 -53.56 11.95
N VAL A 48 -14.42 -54.46 12.56
CA VAL A 48 -15.73 -54.18 13.18
C VAL A 48 -15.60 -53.23 14.39
N ALA A 49 -14.46 -53.29 15.10
CA ALA A 49 -14.18 -52.45 16.26
C ALA A 49 -13.35 -51.20 15.93
N LEU A 50 -12.72 -51.17 14.74
CA LEU A 50 -11.78 -50.13 14.34
C LEU A 50 -12.42 -48.74 14.25
N GLU A 51 -13.65 -48.66 13.74
CA GLU A 51 -14.37 -47.38 13.60
C GLU A 51 -14.69 -46.76 14.97
N VAL A 52 -15.18 -47.58 15.91
CA VAL A 52 -15.52 -47.16 17.27
C VAL A 52 -14.26 -46.84 18.10
N PHE A 53 -13.21 -47.64 17.91
CA PHE A 53 -11.90 -47.38 18.51
C PHE A 53 -11.30 -46.05 18.03
N ASN A 54 -11.33 -45.79 16.73
CA ASN A 54 -10.82 -44.55 16.14
C ASN A 54 -11.58 -43.33 16.68
N GLN A 55 -12.91 -43.40 16.75
CA GLN A 55 -13.72 -42.31 17.29
C GLN A 55 -13.36 -42.00 18.75
N LYS A 56 -13.30 -43.03 19.63
CA LYS A 56 -12.95 -42.83 21.04
C LYS A 56 -11.52 -42.37 21.26
N LEU A 57 -10.57 -42.87 20.48
CA LEU A 57 -9.17 -42.45 20.55
C LEU A 57 -9.02 -41.00 20.06
N SER A 58 -9.68 -40.64 18.96
CA SER A 58 -9.70 -39.27 18.42
C SER A 58 -10.31 -38.28 19.41
N ASP A 59 -11.43 -38.64 20.05
CA ASP A 59 -12.08 -37.80 21.07
C ASP A 59 -11.18 -37.62 22.29
N PHE A 60 -10.52 -38.69 22.74
CA PHE A 60 -9.57 -38.64 23.85
C PHE A 60 -8.37 -37.75 23.54
N ILE A 61 -7.73 -37.94 22.38
CA ILE A 61 -6.59 -37.14 21.94
C ILE A 61 -6.99 -35.67 21.79
N SER A 62 -8.16 -35.38 21.20
CA SER A 62 -8.65 -34.01 21.03
C SER A 62 -8.91 -33.32 22.36
N ASN A 63 -9.50 -34.04 23.33
CA ASN A 63 -9.76 -33.52 24.66
C ASN A 63 -8.46 -33.29 25.46
N GLU A 64 -7.53 -34.24 25.46
CA GLU A 64 -6.24 -34.06 26.14
C GLU A 64 -5.37 -32.99 25.49
N THR A 65 -5.37 -32.87 24.17
CA THR A 65 -4.67 -31.78 23.46
C THR A 65 -5.27 -30.42 23.83
N THR A 66 -6.60 -30.35 23.92
CA THR A 66 -7.30 -29.13 24.35
C THR A 66 -7.01 -28.80 25.81
N ASN A 67 -6.90 -29.80 26.69
CA ASN A 67 -6.55 -29.61 28.09
C ASN A 67 -5.08 -29.24 28.28
N ASP A 68 -4.15 -29.83 27.52
CA ASP A 68 -2.73 -29.47 27.55
C ASP A 68 -2.53 -28.04 27.06
N PHE A 69 -3.32 -27.60 26.07
CA PHE A 69 -3.37 -26.20 25.66
C PHE A 69 -3.99 -25.30 26.73
N LYS A 70 -5.15 -25.66 27.31
CA LYS A 70 -5.89 -24.82 28.26
C LYS A 70 -5.26 -24.72 29.66
N ASN A 71 -4.68 -25.79 30.18
CA ASN A 71 -4.16 -25.86 31.55
C ASN A 71 -3.08 -24.82 31.87
N PRO A 72 -2.09 -24.55 30.98
CA PRO A 72 -1.14 -23.45 31.15
C PRO A 72 -1.85 -22.10 31.29
N TYR A 73 -2.82 -21.80 30.42
CA TYR A 73 -3.55 -20.52 30.46
C TYR A 73 -4.49 -20.41 31.66
N LEU A 74 -5.13 -21.50 32.10
CA LEU A 74 -5.97 -21.51 33.29
C LEU A 74 -5.15 -21.35 34.58
N ASN A 75 -3.97 -21.97 34.65
CA ASN A 75 -3.02 -21.73 35.73
C ASN A 75 -2.52 -20.28 35.73
N LEU A 76 -2.22 -19.73 34.54
CA LEU A 76 -1.85 -18.31 34.38
C LEU A 76 -2.97 -17.38 34.87
N LEU A 77 -4.22 -17.67 34.50
CA LEU A 77 -5.40 -16.89 34.85
C LEU A 77 -5.72 -16.95 36.35
N ASN A 78 -5.54 -18.12 36.97
CA ASN A 78 -5.69 -18.27 38.41
C ASN A 78 -4.57 -17.56 39.19
N ASN A 79 -3.33 -17.61 38.70
CA ASN A 79 -2.21 -16.84 39.25
C ASN A 79 -2.45 -15.33 39.15
N LEU A 80 -3.06 -14.85 38.05
CA LEU A 80 -3.47 -13.46 37.87
C LEU A 80 -4.58 -13.02 38.83
N LYS A 81 -5.55 -13.89 39.12
CA LYS A 81 -6.61 -13.60 40.10
C LYS A 81 -6.09 -13.48 41.53
N CYS A 82 -4.99 -14.15 41.86
CA CYS A 82 -4.44 -14.19 43.22
C CYS A 82 -3.37 -13.12 43.51
N ASN A 83 -2.70 -12.54 42.50
CA ASN A 83 -1.68 -11.49 42.72
C ASN A 83 -1.48 -10.59 41.50
N VAL A 84 -1.84 -9.30 41.64
CA VAL A 84 -1.72 -8.27 40.59
C VAL A 84 -0.25 -7.90 40.30
N SER A 85 0.67 -8.18 41.23
CA SER A 85 2.11 -7.88 41.11
C SER A 85 2.89 -8.79 40.14
N ASN A 86 2.23 -9.80 39.54
CA ASN A 86 2.87 -10.75 38.61
C ASN A 86 2.77 -10.36 37.13
N ILE A 87 2.21 -9.20 36.79
CA ILE A 87 2.03 -8.77 35.39
C ILE A 87 3.37 -8.55 34.69
N GLU A 88 4.37 -7.95 35.34
CA GLU A 88 5.71 -7.75 34.75
C GLU A 88 6.45 -9.08 34.50
N ASN A 89 6.32 -10.04 35.43
CA ASN A 89 6.86 -11.39 35.24
C ASN A 89 6.13 -12.16 34.13
N LEU A 90 4.85 -11.85 33.89
CA LEU A 90 4.10 -12.43 32.78
C LEU A 90 4.51 -11.83 31.45
N CYS A 91 4.68 -10.51 31.37
CA CYS A 91 5.26 -9.86 30.20
C CYS A 91 6.63 -10.45 29.88
N SER A 92 7.50 -10.65 30.87
CA SER A 92 8.81 -11.26 30.63
C SER A 92 8.76 -12.74 30.23
N ILE A 93 7.80 -13.52 30.76
CA ILE A 93 7.59 -14.91 30.32
C ILE A 93 7.03 -14.97 28.90
N PHE A 94 6.08 -14.10 28.54
CA PHE A 94 5.56 -13.99 27.18
C PHE A 94 6.63 -13.48 26.21
N ASP A 95 7.41 -12.46 26.60
CA ASP A 95 8.54 -11.97 25.82
C ASP A 95 9.59 -13.07 25.64
N SER A 96 9.87 -13.88 26.67
CA SER A 96 10.81 -15.01 26.59
C SER A 96 10.27 -16.18 25.76
N SER A 97 8.96 -16.45 25.82
CA SER A 97 8.31 -17.50 25.04
C SER A 97 8.15 -17.09 23.58
N TYR A 98 7.84 -15.81 23.33
CA TYR A 98 7.80 -15.20 22.01
C TYR A 98 9.20 -15.12 21.39
N SER A 99 10.23 -14.77 22.17
CA SER A 99 11.62 -14.79 21.70
C SER A 99 12.17 -16.21 21.49
N ASN A 100 11.75 -17.19 22.30
CA ASN A 100 12.09 -18.60 22.08
C ASN A 100 11.33 -19.20 20.89
N GLU A 101 10.04 -18.91 20.72
CA GLU A 101 9.25 -19.34 19.54
C GLU A 101 9.74 -18.66 18.26
N THR A 102 10.12 -17.37 18.28
CA THR A 102 10.81 -16.75 17.14
C THR A 102 12.25 -17.25 16.96
N SER A 103 12.83 -17.97 17.92
CA SER A 103 14.15 -18.62 17.76
C SER A 103 14.04 -20.04 17.22
N THR A 104 13.00 -20.79 17.57
CA THR A 104 12.77 -22.16 17.10
C THR A 104 11.89 -22.23 15.84
N SER A 105 11.06 -21.22 15.55
CA SER A 105 10.33 -21.08 14.28
C SER A 105 11.18 -20.50 13.13
N LYS A 106 12.39 -19.98 13.42
CA LYS A 106 13.38 -19.50 12.44
C LYS A 106 13.93 -20.57 11.48
N LEU A 107 13.42 -21.80 11.54
CA LEU A 107 13.69 -22.83 10.55
C LEU A 107 12.59 -22.98 9.49
N SER A 108 11.61 -22.08 9.41
CA SER A 108 11.09 -21.71 8.09
C SER A 108 12.13 -20.82 7.44
N LYS A 109 12.57 -21.14 6.22
CA LYS A 109 13.48 -20.26 5.46
C LYS A 109 12.80 -18.89 5.37
N MET A 110 13.31 -17.88 6.09
CA MET A 110 12.81 -16.51 5.97
C MET A 110 12.79 -16.15 4.49
N ASN A 111 11.70 -15.53 4.05
CA ASN A 111 11.57 -15.15 2.64
C ASN A 111 12.66 -14.12 2.30
N ASP A 112 13.22 -14.17 1.10
CA ASP A 112 14.25 -13.23 0.64
C ASP A 112 13.82 -11.76 0.80
N GLN A 113 12.52 -11.49 0.62
CA GLN A 113 11.92 -10.18 0.84
C GLN A 113 11.89 -9.74 2.32
N GLU A 114 11.68 -10.68 3.24
CA GLU A 114 11.68 -10.40 4.69
C GLU A 114 13.09 -10.15 5.22
N ILE A 115 14.07 -10.85 4.65
CA ILE A 115 15.49 -10.60 4.92
C ILE A 115 15.84 -9.19 4.42
N PHE A 116 15.51 -8.88 3.16
CA PHE A 116 15.76 -7.56 2.57
C PHE A 116 15.11 -6.43 3.38
N SER A 117 13.83 -6.55 3.76
CA SER A 117 13.13 -5.49 4.51
C SER A 117 13.76 -5.23 5.88
N ARG A 118 14.13 -6.30 6.59
CA ARG A 118 14.80 -6.21 7.88
C ARG A 118 16.17 -5.58 7.76
N THR A 119 16.97 -6.02 6.78
CA THR A 119 18.31 -5.49 6.53
C THR A 119 18.25 -4.01 6.14
N PHE A 120 17.30 -3.63 5.28
CA PHE A 120 17.08 -2.24 4.89
C PHE A 120 16.75 -1.37 6.11
N SER A 121 15.80 -1.80 6.94
CA SER A 121 15.41 -1.09 8.16
C SER A 121 16.59 -0.90 9.11
N GLN A 122 17.48 -1.89 9.24
CA GLN A 122 18.70 -1.73 10.04
C GLN A 122 19.72 -0.76 9.40
N MET A 123 19.88 -0.84 8.08
CA MET A 123 20.82 -0.02 7.32
C MET A 123 20.41 1.46 7.35
N ILE A 124 19.11 1.78 7.21
CA ILE A 124 18.64 3.17 7.15
C ILE A 124 18.81 3.92 8.49
N HIS A 125 18.89 3.19 9.61
CA HIS A 125 19.22 3.76 10.92
C HIS A 125 20.74 3.82 11.20
N SER A 126 21.57 3.40 10.24
CA SER A 126 23.02 3.40 10.35
C SER A 126 23.66 4.58 9.59
N HIS A 127 24.96 4.76 9.77
CA HIS A 127 25.75 5.71 8.98
C HIS A 127 25.79 5.40 7.47
N ALA A 128 25.46 4.17 7.04
CA ALA A 128 25.39 3.82 5.63
C ALA A 128 24.16 4.42 4.90
N ALA A 129 23.17 4.90 5.66
CA ALA A 129 21.95 5.49 5.12
C ALA A 129 22.23 6.67 4.18
N GLN A 130 23.16 7.55 4.54
CA GLN A 130 23.49 8.71 3.71
C GLN A 130 24.08 8.29 2.35
N ASP A 131 24.98 7.31 2.34
CA ASP A 131 25.58 6.79 1.11
C ASP A 131 24.52 6.13 0.22
N PHE A 132 23.60 5.37 0.82
CA PHE A 132 22.46 4.77 0.12
C PHE A 132 21.55 5.83 -0.52
N ILE A 133 21.17 6.87 0.23
CA ILE A 133 20.30 7.93 -0.28
C ILE A 133 20.98 8.73 -1.40
N HIS A 134 22.28 9.01 -1.30
CA HIS A 134 23.01 9.65 -2.40
C HIS A 134 23.06 8.77 -3.66
N LEU A 135 23.28 7.46 -3.49
CA LEU A 135 23.28 6.52 -4.60
C LEU A 135 21.91 6.48 -5.28
N GLU A 136 20.84 6.35 -4.50
CA GLU A 136 19.46 6.33 -5.00
C GLU A 136 19.08 7.68 -5.66
N GLN A 137 19.61 8.81 -5.19
CA GLN A 137 19.42 10.12 -5.83
C GLN A 137 20.13 10.20 -7.18
N SER A 138 21.37 9.72 -7.25
CA SER A 138 22.13 9.71 -8.50
C SER A 138 21.48 8.86 -9.58
N PHE A 139 20.93 7.71 -9.20
CA PHE A 139 20.20 6.80 -10.08
C PHE A 139 18.90 7.41 -10.59
N ALA A 140 18.14 8.05 -9.72
CA ALA A 140 16.91 8.73 -10.11
C ALA A 140 17.16 9.91 -11.06
N LEU A 141 18.25 10.68 -10.87
CA LEU A 141 18.66 11.72 -11.81
C LEU A 141 19.01 11.16 -13.21
N GLU A 142 19.69 10.02 -13.26
CA GLU A 142 20.04 9.36 -14.53
C GLU A 142 18.78 8.87 -15.27
N ILE A 143 17.85 8.22 -14.57
CA ILE A 143 16.56 7.81 -15.14
C ILE A 143 15.81 9.04 -15.67
N GLY A 144 15.72 10.08 -14.86
CA GLY A 144 15.08 11.33 -15.23
C GLY A 144 15.64 11.92 -16.53
N HIS A 145 16.97 11.95 -16.70
CA HIS A 145 17.60 12.42 -17.94
C HIS A 145 17.25 11.55 -19.16
N LYS A 146 17.19 10.22 -19.00
CA LYS A 146 16.77 9.31 -20.09
C LYS A 146 15.31 9.53 -20.46
N LEU A 147 14.44 9.72 -19.48
CA LEU A 147 13.02 10.02 -19.69
C LEU A 147 12.83 11.36 -20.40
N GLN A 148 13.51 12.41 -19.94
CA GLN A 148 13.46 13.72 -20.59
C GLN A 148 13.93 13.62 -22.04
N LYS A 149 15.01 12.88 -22.31
CA LYS A 149 15.50 12.65 -23.67
C LYS A 149 14.48 11.89 -24.53
N ARG A 150 13.87 10.81 -24.01
CA ARG A 150 12.78 10.08 -24.69
C ARG A 150 11.64 11.04 -25.04
N ASN A 151 11.14 11.79 -24.06
CA ASN A 151 10.00 12.69 -24.22
C ASN A 151 10.30 13.82 -25.22
N ASN A 152 11.52 14.36 -25.21
CA ASN A 152 11.96 15.36 -26.18
C ASN A 152 11.97 14.82 -27.61
N ILE A 153 12.47 13.60 -27.82
CA ILE A 153 12.50 12.95 -29.14
C ILE A 153 11.08 12.64 -29.63
N LEU A 154 10.21 12.11 -28.75
CA LEU A 154 8.82 11.83 -29.11
C LEU A 154 8.07 13.11 -29.49
N ARG A 155 8.32 14.21 -28.76
CA ARG A 155 7.76 15.52 -29.11
C ARG A 155 8.27 16.03 -30.45
N GLU A 156 9.56 15.89 -30.73
CA GLU A 156 10.14 16.28 -32.03
C GLU A 156 9.54 15.46 -33.19
N MET A 157 9.27 14.16 -32.95
CA MET A 157 8.58 13.31 -33.92
C MET A 157 7.12 13.75 -34.13
N ASP A 158 6.40 14.05 -33.05
CA ASP A 158 5.04 14.60 -33.09
C ASP A 158 4.98 15.90 -33.89
N GLU A 159 5.89 16.84 -33.64
CA GLU A 159 5.99 18.11 -34.35
C GLU A 159 6.28 17.92 -35.84
N LYS A 160 7.24 17.05 -36.20
CA LYS A 160 7.56 16.73 -37.60
C LYS A 160 6.36 16.13 -38.32
N HIS A 161 5.63 15.22 -37.69
CA HIS A 161 4.44 14.61 -38.27
C HIS A 161 3.33 15.63 -38.50
N ILE A 162 3.09 16.53 -37.55
CA ILE A 162 2.12 17.62 -37.71
C ILE A 162 2.51 18.50 -38.90
N ASP A 163 3.77 18.93 -38.97
CA ASP A 163 4.29 19.76 -40.05
C ASP A 163 4.19 19.08 -41.43
N GLU A 164 4.55 17.80 -41.53
CA GLU A 164 4.50 17.06 -42.79
C GLU A 164 3.06 16.79 -43.24
N THR A 165 2.16 16.52 -42.30
CA THR A 165 0.73 16.39 -42.57
C THR A 165 0.16 17.72 -43.07
N GLU A 166 0.50 18.84 -42.43
CA GLU A 166 0.05 20.17 -42.84
C GLU A 166 0.59 20.54 -44.24
N ARG A 167 1.87 20.29 -44.53
CA ARG A 167 2.44 20.50 -45.86
C ARG A 167 1.77 19.64 -46.93
N SER A 168 1.35 18.43 -46.58
CA SER A 168 0.67 17.51 -47.51
C SER A 168 -0.76 17.95 -47.78
N LEU A 169 -1.46 18.48 -46.77
CA LEU A 169 -2.79 19.08 -46.91
C LEU A 169 -2.80 20.36 -47.78
N GLN A 170 -1.70 21.13 -47.75
CA GLN A 170 -1.58 22.37 -48.55
C GLN A 170 -1.37 22.11 -50.05
N LYS A 171 -0.93 20.91 -50.46
CA LYS A 171 -0.76 20.55 -51.87
C LYS A 171 -2.12 20.24 -52.49
N ARG A 172 -2.55 20.97 -53.52
CA ARG A 172 -3.76 20.63 -54.30
C ARG A 172 -3.48 19.45 -55.26
N GLY A 173 -4.13 18.31 -55.04
CA GLY A 173 -4.04 17.12 -55.88
C GLY A 173 -5.12 16.08 -55.53
N SER A 174 -5.34 15.07 -56.39
CA SER A 174 -6.31 14.00 -56.13
C SER A 174 -5.77 12.89 -55.21
N GLU A 175 -4.45 12.85 -55.00
CA GLU A 175 -3.71 11.82 -54.24
C GLU A 175 -3.44 12.19 -52.77
N ILE A 176 -3.98 13.33 -52.31
CA ILE A 176 -3.80 13.83 -50.93
C ILE A 176 -4.26 12.81 -49.87
N PRO A 177 -5.43 12.12 -50.02
CA PRO A 177 -5.88 11.20 -48.97
C PRO A 177 -4.96 9.99 -48.81
N GLU A 178 -4.52 9.38 -49.92
CA GLU A 178 -3.67 8.19 -49.90
C GLU A 178 -2.29 8.49 -49.34
N THR A 179 -1.72 9.65 -49.70
CA THR A 179 -0.42 10.09 -49.17
C THR A 179 -0.47 10.41 -47.67
N ILE A 180 -1.57 11.00 -47.18
CA ILE A 180 -1.76 11.25 -45.74
C ILE A 180 -1.92 9.93 -44.97
N THR A 181 -2.68 8.96 -45.51
CA THR A 181 -2.84 7.66 -44.85
C THR A 181 -1.50 6.92 -44.73
N GLN A 182 -0.70 6.88 -45.79
CA GLN A 182 0.64 6.28 -45.75
C GLN A 182 1.56 6.98 -44.75
N LEU A 183 1.53 8.33 -44.72
CA LEU A 183 2.32 9.12 -43.77
C LEU A 183 1.92 8.84 -42.31
N GLN A 184 0.63 8.65 -42.05
CA GLN A 184 0.14 8.26 -40.73
C GLN A 184 0.60 6.85 -40.36
N GLU A 185 0.50 5.88 -41.27
CA GLU A 185 0.95 4.50 -41.04
C GLU A 185 2.45 4.46 -40.71
N ASP A 186 3.28 5.11 -41.53
CA ASP A 186 4.72 5.20 -41.31
C ASP A 186 5.05 5.91 -39.98
N TYR A 187 4.29 6.95 -39.62
CA TYR A 187 4.46 7.65 -38.36
C TYR A 187 4.18 6.76 -37.16
N TYR A 188 3.03 6.07 -37.13
CA TYR A 188 2.66 5.20 -36.02
C TYR A 188 3.65 4.04 -35.85
N LEU A 189 4.06 3.41 -36.96
CA LEU A 189 5.05 2.33 -36.93
C LEU A 189 6.40 2.82 -36.38
N ASN A 190 6.90 3.95 -36.89
CA ASN A 190 8.17 4.50 -36.42
C ASN A 190 8.06 4.90 -34.93
N ARG A 191 6.99 5.58 -34.54
CA ARG A 191 6.75 5.98 -33.14
C ARG A 191 6.74 4.77 -32.21
N GLU A 192 6.00 3.71 -32.56
CA GLU A 192 5.92 2.49 -31.75
C GLU A 192 7.30 1.83 -31.58
N ILE A 193 8.10 1.74 -32.65
CA ILE A 193 9.46 1.19 -32.60
C ILE A 193 10.34 2.04 -31.67
N PHE A 194 10.29 3.37 -31.80
CA PHE A 194 11.07 4.28 -30.96
C PHE A 194 10.65 4.22 -29.49
N GLU A 195 9.34 4.23 -29.21
CA GLU A 195 8.80 4.09 -27.86
C GLU A 195 9.22 2.76 -27.24
N SER A 196 9.06 1.65 -27.96
CA SER A 196 9.45 0.31 -27.49
C SER A 196 10.95 0.23 -27.19
N HIS A 197 11.79 0.78 -28.07
CA HIS A 197 13.24 0.83 -27.86
C HIS A 197 13.63 1.66 -26.63
N TRP A 198 13.02 2.83 -26.43
CA TRP A 198 13.31 3.66 -25.26
C TRP A 198 12.78 3.06 -23.97
N ASN A 199 11.56 2.51 -23.99
CA ASN A 199 10.96 1.82 -22.84
C ASN A 199 11.85 0.64 -22.43
N SER A 200 12.31 -0.18 -23.39
CA SER A 200 13.23 -1.29 -23.12
C SER A 200 14.53 -0.82 -22.46
N ARG A 201 15.12 0.28 -22.94
CA ARG A 201 16.36 0.85 -22.36
C ARG A 201 16.16 1.40 -20.96
N ILE A 202 15.04 2.08 -20.72
CA ILE A 202 14.71 2.64 -19.40
C ILE A 202 14.42 1.51 -18.41
N SER A 203 13.66 0.49 -18.80
CA SER A 203 13.41 -0.70 -17.97
C SER A 203 14.69 -1.45 -17.65
N ALA A 204 15.61 -1.62 -18.61
CA ALA A 204 16.91 -2.23 -18.36
C ALA A 204 17.75 -1.43 -17.34
N LEU A 205 17.77 -0.09 -17.47
CA LEU A 205 18.46 0.80 -16.54
C LEU A 205 17.85 0.72 -15.13
N LYS A 206 16.52 0.79 -15.02
CA LYS A 206 15.80 0.64 -13.74
C LYS A 206 16.11 -0.68 -13.07
N TRP A 207 16.13 -1.77 -13.84
CA TRP A 207 16.46 -3.09 -13.34
C TRP A 207 17.89 -3.14 -12.81
N GLU A 208 18.88 -2.63 -13.56
CA GLU A 208 20.28 -2.56 -13.12
C GLU A 208 20.44 -1.76 -11.82
N GLN A 209 19.85 -0.57 -11.76
CA GLN A 209 19.89 0.29 -10.59
C GLN A 209 19.19 -0.35 -9.38
N ARG A 210 18.06 -1.03 -9.59
CA ARG A 210 17.38 -1.81 -8.54
C ARG A 210 18.27 -2.92 -7.99
N GLN A 211 18.95 -3.67 -8.86
CA GLN A 211 19.89 -4.71 -8.43
C GLN A 211 21.07 -4.14 -7.67
N ALA A 212 21.61 -2.99 -8.10
CA ALA A 212 22.72 -2.31 -7.44
C ALA A 212 22.31 -1.84 -6.02
N LEU A 213 21.16 -1.18 -5.88
CA LEU A 213 20.64 -0.74 -4.59
C LEU A 213 20.33 -1.92 -3.66
N ARG A 214 19.76 -3.00 -4.21
CA ARG A 214 19.50 -4.22 -3.45
C ARG A 214 20.81 -4.86 -2.96
N SER A 215 21.81 -4.95 -3.84
CA SER A 215 23.12 -5.51 -3.50
C SER A 215 23.83 -4.68 -2.42
N PHE A 216 23.72 -3.36 -2.48
CA PHE A 216 24.22 -2.46 -1.44
C PHE A 216 23.61 -2.80 -0.08
N VAL A 217 22.28 -2.91 0.00
CA VAL A 217 21.56 -3.26 1.23
C VAL A 217 21.99 -4.63 1.75
N MET A 218 22.03 -5.65 0.90
CA MET A 218 22.39 -7.01 1.32
C MET A 218 23.86 -7.13 1.74
N SER A 219 24.78 -6.37 1.12
CA SER A 219 26.18 -6.34 1.55
C SER A 219 26.36 -5.79 2.97
N TYR A 220 25.45 -4.91 3.40
CA TYR A 220 25.41 -4.43 4.78
C TYR A 220 25.03 -5.54 5.77
N GLU A 221 24.16 -6.47 5.40
CA GLU A 221 23.84 -7.64 6.23
C GLU A 221 25.05 -8.55 6.43
N GLU A 222 25.80 -8.83 5.36
CA GLU A 222 27.03 -9.62 5.42
C GLU A 222 28.05 -8.97 6.35
N TYR A 223 28.21 -7.65 6.24
CA TYR A 223 29.06 -6.87 7.13
C TYR A 223 28.55 -6.90 8.59
N ALA A 224 27.26 -6.68 8.82
CA ALA A 224 26.64 -6.67 10.14
C ALA A 224 26.75 -8.04 10.84
N ASN A 225 26.61 -9.13 10.09
CA ASN A 225 26.76 -10.50 10.60
C ASN A 225 28.22 -10.91 10.82
N SER A 226 29.18 -10.25 10.17
CA SER A 226 30.62 -10.48 10.37
C SER A 226 31.20 -9.81 11.63
N LEU A 227 30.45 -8.90 12.26
CA LEU A 227 30.85 -8.25 13.51
C LEU A 227 30.70 -9.22 14.70
N PRO A 228 31.72 -9.37 15.57
CA PRO A 228 31.65 -10.25 16.71
C PRO A 228 30.56 -9.78 17.69
N MET A 229 29.72 -10.73 18.12
CA MET A 229 28.69 -10.54 19.15
C MET A 229 29.34 -10.22 20.51
N ASN A 230 29.65 -8.94 20.74
CA ASN A 230 29.88 -8.40 22.07
C ASN A 230 29.21 -7.02 22.20
N ASN A 231 28.61 -6.81 23.37
CA ASN A 231 27.61 -5.81 23.78
C ASN A 231 27.88 -4.30 23.59
N ASP A 232 28.66 -3.84 22.61
CA ASP A 232 28.85 -2.40 22.40
C ASP A 232 28.28 -1.93 21.05
N ARG A 233 26.95 -1.77 21.02
CA ARG A 233 26.23 -1.03 19.95
C ARG A 233 26.37 0.50 20.08
N LEU A 234 27.41 0.99 20.75
CA LEU A 234 27.66 2.41 20.96
C LEU A 234 29.07 2.72 20.47
N HIS A 235 29.15 3.60 19.47
CA HIS A 235 30.35 4.07 18.75
C HIS A 235 30.88 3.20 17.61
N LEU A 236 30.30 3.36 16.42
CA LEU A 236 31.05 3.18 15.17
C LEU A 236 31.38 4.55 14.56
N SER A 237 32.60 5.00 14.83
CA SER A 237 33.28 6.02 14.03
C SER A 237 34.17 5.32 13.02
N ARG A 238 33.94 5.64 11.74
CA ARG A 238 34.92 5.71 10.63
C ARG A 238 36.13 4.78 10.76
N THR A 239 36.03 3.58 10.20
CA THR A 239 37.22 2.88 9.68
C THR A 239 36.97 2.52 8.22
N SER A 240 37.70 3.23 7.36
CA SER A 240 37.77 3.03 5.92
C SER A 240 38.71 1.86 5.59
N SER A 241 38.30 1.00 4.65
CA SER A 241 39.19 0.27 3.75
C SER A 241 38.62 0.43 2.34
N LYS A 242 39.17 1.32 1.52
CA LYS A 242 40.16 1.02 0.46
C LYS A 242 39.82 -0.25 -0.31
N ASP A 243 38.92 -0.15 -1.27
CA ASP A 243 39.20 -0.41 -2.70
C ASP A 243 37.90 -0.37 -3.53
N SER A 244 37.52 0.82 -3.99
CA SER A 244 36.80 0.97 -5.26
C SER A 244 37.06 2.37 -5.82
N SER A 245 37.71 2.41 -6.97
CA SER A 245 38.11 3.64 -7.65
C SER A 245 36.91 4.24 -8.38
N PHE A 246 36.13 5.07 -7.71
CA PHE A 246 35.30 6.08 -8.36
C PHE A 246 35.91 7.46 -8.03
N LYS A 247 36.53 8.06 -9.05
CA LYS A 247 37.14 9.39 -8.96
C LYS A 247 36.02 10.44 -8.95
N THR A 248 35.64 10.91 -7.77
CA THR A 248 34.90 12.17 -7.62
C THR A 248 35.86 13.22 -7.07
N LEU A 249 36.13 14.24 -7.89
CA LEU A 249 37.10 15.30 -7.64
C LEU A 249 36.51 16.30 -6.62
N ASN A 250 36.79 16.11 -5.33
CA ASN A 250 36.42 17.08 -4.30
C ASN A 250 37.52 18.14 -4.14
N SER A 251 37.27 19.36 -4.63
CA SER A 251 38.00 20.54 -4.18
C SER A 251 37.48 20.97 -2.82
N SER A 252 38.31 20.76 -1.80
CA SER A 252 38.11 21.22 -0.43
C SER A 252 37.98 22.75 -0.35
N SER A 253 36.89 23.23 0.22
CA SER A 253 36.78 24.61 0.71
C SER A 253 35.95 24.60 2.00
N ASN A 254 36.68 24.63 3.12
CA ASN A 254 36.17 24.96 4.44
C ASN A 254 35.38 26.28 4.40
N ARG A 255 34.07 26.23 4.62
CA ARG A 255 33.31 27.37 5.16
C ARG A 255 32.27 26.89 6.17
N SER A 256 32.69 26.93 7.42
CA SER A 256 31.78 27.14 8.55
C SER A 256 31.10 28.49 8.36
N SER A 257 29.79 28.53 8.24
CA SER A 257 29.03 29.78 8.47
C SER A 257 27.53 29.52 8.54
N ALA A 258 26.98 29.82 9.72
CA ALA A 258 25.71 30.47 9.99
C ALA A 258 24.55 30.21 9.01
N ILE A 259 23.48 29.62 9.55
CA ILE A 259 22.11 29.65 9.03
C ILE A 259 21.81 31.07 8.57
N SER A 260 21.89 31.31 7.26
CA SER A 260 21.59 32.61 6.68
C SER A 260 20.07 32.71 6.54
N VAL A 261 19.48 33.65 7.27
CA VAL A 261 18.08 34.10 7.20
C VAL A 261 17.66 34.57 5.78
N GLN A 262 18.58 34.57 4.81
CA GLN A 262 18.33 34.93 3.41
C GLN A 262 17.68 33.82 2.56
N THR A 263 17.65 32.55 3.02
CA THR A 263 17.04 31.44 2.25
C THR A 263 15.52 31.40 2.33
N ILE A 264 14.89 32.18 3.23
CA ILE A 264 13.43 32.31 3.32
C ILE A 264 12.87 33.16 2.16
N SER A 265 13.71 34.02 1.54
CA SER A 265 13.23 35.00 0.55
C SER A 265 12.91 34.44 -0.84
N LYS A 266 13.28 33.19 -1.17
CA LYS A 266 12.98 32.57 -2.48
C LYS A 266 11.91 31.46 -2.42
N ARG A 267 11.40 31.12 -1.23
CA ARG A 267 10.26 30.20 -1.03
C ARG A 267 8.88 30.88 -1.20
N ALA A 268 8.85 32.19 -1.43
CA ALA A 268 7.65 33.01 -1.29
C ALA A 268 6.59 32.84 -2.38
N ASP A 269 6.87 32.16 -3.49
CA ASP A 269 5.91 32.17 -4.60
C ASP A 269 4.78 31.13 -4.47
N HIS A 270 4.93 30.01 -3.75
CA HIS A 270 3.79 29.12 -3.46
C HIS A 270 4.06 28.20 -2.24
N ILE A 271 4.11 28.75 -1.03
CA ILE A 271 3.89 27.92 0.17
C ILE A 271 2.40 27.55 0.16
N PRO A 272 2.03 26.27 0.05
CA PRO A 272 0.62 25.89 0.09
C PRO A 272 0.05 26.33 1.43
N LEU A 273 -1.03 27.10 1.40
CA LEU A 273 -1.72 27.53 2.61
C LEU A 273 -2.22 26.27 3.33
N SER A 274 -1.59 25.93 4.45
CA SER A 274 -1.88 24.73 5.24
C SER A 274 -2.25 25.14 6.65
N GLU A 275 -3.33 24.58 7.18
CA GLU A 275 -3.78 24.79 8.55
C GLU A 275 -4.13 23.46 9.21
N THR A 276 -3.78 23.32 10.49
CA THR A 276 -3.97 22.09 11.25
C THR A 276 -4.98 22.28 12.38
N PHE A 277 -5.87 21.30 12.54
CA PHE A 277 -6.90 21.22 13.57
C PHE A 277 -6.70 19.94 14.37
N THR A 278 -6.79 20.04 15.70
CA THR A 278 -6.82 18.84 16.54
C THR A 278 -8.26 18.54 16.91
N VAL A 279 -8.73 17.35 16.54
CA VAL A 279 -10.12 16.93 16.68
C VAL A 279 -10.21 15.75 17.64
N GLN A 280 -11.19 15.78 18.54
CA GLN A 280 -11.55 14.63 19.40
C GLN A 280 -12.81 13.93 18.88
N LEU A 281 -12.67 12.66 18.52
CA LEU A 281 -13.79 11.80 18.09
C LEU A 281 -13.96 10.60 19.04
N GLY A 282 -15.20 10.32 19.41
CA GLY A 282 -15.55 9.18 20.27
C GLY A 282 -16.67 9.52 21.25
N ARG A 283 -17.47 8.52 21.62
CA ARG A 283 -18.56 8.68 22.60
C ARG A 283 -18.07 8.57 24.04
N GLN A 284 -17.21 7.60 24.33
CA GLN A 284 -16.66 7.33 25.66
C GLN A 284 -15.14 7.50 25.67
N LEU A 285 -14.43 6.78 24.78
CA LEU A 285 -13.00 6.96 24.56
C LEU A 285 -12.77 7.96 23.43
N ARG A 286 -12.31 9.16 23.76
CA ARG A 286 -12.04 10.22 22.78
C ARG A 286 -10.66 10.00 22.15
N THR A 287 -10.64 9.77 20.84
CA THR A 287 -9.43 9.65 20.02
C THR A 287 -9.11 10.99 19.40
N MET A 288 -7.83 11.38 19.48
CA MET A 288 -7.30 12.61 18.90
C MET A 288 -6.88 12.36 17.45
N PHE A 289 -7.39 13.17 16.52
CA PHE A 289 -6.96 13.20 15.12
C PHE A 289 -6.38 14.57 14.80
N ASN A 290 -5.31 14.58 14.02
CA ASN A 290 -4.74 15.79 13.45
C ASN A 290 -5.26 15.98 12.03
N PHE A 291 -6.24 16.87 11.86
CA PHE A 291 -6.72 17.23 10.55
C PHE A 291 -5.88 18.36 9.98
N ARG A 292 -5.57 18.29 8.69
CA ARG A 292 -4.84 19.33 7.97
C ARG A 292 -5.67 19.76 6.77
N LEU A 293 -5.86 21.05 6.56
CA LEU A 293 -6.44 21.57 5.33
C LEU A 293 -5.31 22.22 4.54
N THR A 294 -4.99 21.68 3.37
CA THR A 294 -3.91 22.19 2.51
C THR A 294 -4.49 22.62 1.17
N ARG A 295 -4.18 23.85 0.74
CA ARG A 295 -4.48 24.32 -0.62
C ARG A 295 -3.47 23.73 -1.60
N LEU A 296 -3.77 22.54 -2.07
CA LEU A 296 -2.96 21.78 -3.02
C LEU A 296 -3.86 20.76 -3.73
N ASP A 297 -3.78 20.71 -5.05
CA ASP A 297 -4.47 19.68 -5.83
C ASP A 297 -3.67 18.36 -5.83
N PRO A 298 -4.32 17.17 -5.77
CA PRO A 298 -3.61 15.90 -5.88
C PRO A 298 -2.77 15.77 -7.16
N SER A 299 -3.22 16.37 -8.27
CA SER A 299 -2.46 16.39 -9.53
C SER A 299 -1.16 17.20 -9.40
N GLU A 300 -1.23 18.31 -8.66
CA GLU A 300 -0.08 19.17 -8.40
C GLU A 300 0.92 18.49 -7.46
N LEU A 301 0.42 17.78 -6.44
CA LEU A 301 1.23 16.95 -5.55
C LEU A 301 2.03 15.89 -6.33
N LEU A 302 1.39 15.17 -7.27
CA LEU A 302 2.05 14.19 -8.15
C LEU A 302 2.99 14.81 -9.17
N THR A 303 2.72 16.03 -9.65
CA THR A 303 3.65 16.72 -10.56
C THR A 303 4.91 17.15 -9.81
N ARG A 304 4.74 17.57 -8.56
CA ARG A 304 5.81 18.04 -7.69
C ARG A 304 6.71 16.93 -7.17
N THR A 305 6.22 15.69 -7.10
CA THR A 305 7.06 14.52 -6.77
C THR A 305 8.09 14.19 -7.86
N SER A 306 7.95 14.76 -9.06
CA SER A 306 8.93 14.56 -10.13
C SER A 306 10.22 15.33 -9.86
N ILE A 307 11.35 14.64 -9.99
CA ILE A 307 12.68 15.22 -9.81
C ILE A 307 12.85 16.40 -10.78
N ARG A 308 13.07 17.60 -10.23
CA ARG A 308 13.30 18.81 -11.02
C ARG A 308 14.69 18.77 -11.64
N ILE A 309 14.80 18.24 -12.85
CA ILE A 309 16.01 18.33 -13.66
C ILE A 309 16.11 19.78 -14.18
N ARG A 310 16.76 20.67 -13.42
CA ARG A 310 17.10 22.01 -13.93
C ARG A 310 18.38 21.89 -14.76
N GLU A 311 18.29 22.23 -16.04
CA GLU A 311 19.38 22.12 -17.03
C GLU A 311 20.66 22.94 -16.73
N ASN A 312 20.73 23.71 -15.63
CA ASN A 312 21.87 24.60 -15.34
C ASN A 312 22.24 24.76 -13.85
N TYR A 313 21.75 23.91 -12.95
CA TYR A 313 22.09 23.98 -11.54
C TYR A 313 22.54 22.61 -11.02
N LEU A 314 23.54 22.62 -10.12
CA LEU A 314 23.93 21.47 -9.31
C LEU A 314 22.68 20.82 -8.67
N PRO A 315 22.70 19.51 -8.36
CA PRO A 315 21.60 18.87 -7.66
C PRO A 315 21.24 19.70 -6.42
N ASP A 316 19.98 20.05 -6.26
CA ASP A 316 19.52 20.69 -5.02
C ASP A 316 19.74 19.68 -3.89
N ASP A 317 20.72 19.96 -3.04
CA ASP A 317 21.02 19.23 -1.79
C ASP A 317 19.78 19.23 -0.85
N ASP A 318 18.83 20.12 -1.13
CA ASP A 318 17.56 20.31 -0.44
C ASP A 318 16.61 19.10 -0.50
N SER A 319 16.78 18.17 -1.45
CA SER A 319 15.93 16.95 -1.58
C SER A 319 16.39 15.75 -0.74
N LEU A 320 17.62 15.78 -0.23
CA LEU A 320 18.19 14.67 0.55
C LEU A 320 17.40 14.38 1.85
N PRO A 321 16.97 15.40 2.64
CA PRO A 321 16.21 15.17 3.86
C PRO A 321 14.85 14.51 3.61
N GLU A 322 14.18 14.89 2.52
CA GLU A 322 12.87 14.36 2.14
C GLU A 322 12.97 12.88 1.74
N ARG A 323 14.01 12.54 0.97
CA ARG A 323 14.34 11.16 0.59
C ARG A 323 14.68 10.30 1.79
N MET A 324 15.46 10.85 2.73
CA MET A 324 15.77 10.17 3.99
C MET A 324 14.50 9.94 4.82
N ASN A 325 13.63 10.94 4.96
CA ASN A 325 12.37 10.82 5.70
C ASN A 325 11.47 9.75 5.09
N ASN A 326 11.34 9.72 3.76
CA ASN A 326 10.59 8.67 3.05
C ASN A 326 11.19 7.28 3.30
N ALA A 327 12.52 7.14 3.18
CA ALA A 327 13.19 5.87 3.42
C ALA A 327 13.02 5.34 4.86
N LEU A 328 12.97 6.25 5.84
CA LEU A 328 12.67 5.92 7.23
C LEU A 328 11.23 5.44 7.44
N ASN A 329 10.28 5.81 6.57
CA ASN A 329 8.86 5.51 6.73
C ASN A 329 8.41 4.16 6.12
N ILE A 330 9.04 3.67 5.06
CA ILE A 330 8.58 2.49 4.28
C ILE A 330 8.37 1.22 5.13
N TYR A 331 9.17 1.03 6.18
CA TYR A 331 9.06 -0.11 7.11
C TYR A 331 8.82 0.33 8.56
N SER A 332 8.35 1.56 8.77
CA SER A 332 7.96 2.05 10.09
C SER A 332 6.45 1.98 10.30
N ASP A 333 5.99 2.43 11.47
CA ASP A 333 4.60 2.62 11.82
C ASP A 333 4.03 3.95 11.29
N ASN A 334 4.65 4.57 10.27
CA ASN A 334 4.29 5.90 9.78
C ASN A 334 4.09 5.91 8.25
N LEU A 335 3.14 5.10 7.78
CA LEU A 335 2.78 5.02 6.37
C LEU A 335 1.77 6.09 5.99
N ASN A 336 1.92 6.59 4.76
CA ASN A 336 1.10 7.67 4.20
C ASN A 336 0.33 7.18 2.98
N GLY A 337 -0.98 7.46 2.96
CA GLY A 337 -1.88 7.16 1.86
C GLY A 337 -2.36 8.41 1.14
N LEU A 338 -2.49 8.36 -0.19
CA LEU A 338 -3.10 9.40 -1.02
C LEU A 338 -4.32 8.84 -1.74
N VAL A 339 -5.44 9.57 -1.70
CA VAL A 339 -6.64 9.25 -2.48
C VAL A 339 -6.67 10.09 -3.74
N ILE A 340 -6.84 9.43 -4.89
CA ILE A 340 -7.09 10.08 -6.19
C ILE A 340 -8.39 9.54 -6.78
N LEU A 341 -9.10 10.39 -7.52
CA LEU A 341 -10.34 10.01 -8.21
C LEU A 341 -10.04 9.74 -9.67
N VAL A 342 -10.53 8.61 -10.17
CA VAL A 342 -10.16 8.13 -11.50
C VAL A 342 -11.36 7.58 -12.26
N ASP A 343 -11.21 7.49 -13.57
CA ASP A 343 -12.15 6.82 -14.47
C ASP A 343 -12.08 5.28 -14.36
N LYS A 344 -13.00 4.61 -15.05
CA LYS A 344 -13.11 3.13 -15.08
C LYS A 344 -11.94 2.46 -15.80
N ARG A 345 -11.18 3.17 -16.63
CA ARG A 345 -10.11 2.60 -17.45
C ARG A 345 -8.88 2.34 -16.60
N ILE A 346 -8.41 1.10 -16.46
CA ILE A 346 -7.26 0.80 -15.61
C ILE A 346 -5.95 1.42 -16.15
N ASN A 347 -5.88 1.68 -17.46
CA ASN A 347 -4.68 2.18 -18.11
C ASN A 347 -4.36 3.65 -17.77
N SER A 348 -3.07 3.98 -17.69
CA SER A 348 -2.57 5.31 -17.27
C SER A 348 -2.39 6.33 -18.41
N PHE A 349 -3.25 6.34 -19.42
CA PHE A 349 -3.03 7.15 -20.63
C PHE A 349 -3.42 8.64 -20.50
N ARG A 350 -4.26 9.01 -19.53
CA ARG A 350 -4.79 10.38 -19.43
C ARG A 350 -4.98 10.83 -17.98
N GLY A 351 -5.01 12.16 -17.80
CA GLY A 351 -5.43 12.81 -16.56
C GLY A 351 -4.48 12.48 -15.40
N ILE A 352 -5.05 12.35 -14.21
CA ILE A 352 -4.28 12.11 -12.99
C ILE A 352 -3.55 10.76 -12.99
N LYS A 353 -4.07 9.73 -13.68
CA LYS A 353 -3.38 8.45 -13.84
C LYS A 353 -2.10 8.57 -14.65
N LYS A 354 -2.08 9.44 -15.67
CA LYS A 354 -0.87 9.73 -16.43
C LYS A 354 0.16 10.45 -15.57
N LEU A 355 -0.26 11.46 -14.81
CA LEU A 355 0.63 12.16 -13.88
C LEU A 355 1.24 11.21 -12.83
N LEU A 356 0.42 10.28 -12.32
CA LEU A 356 0.91 9.23 -11.44
C LEU A 356 1.95 8.34 -12.13
N ALA A 357 1.67 7.87 -13.34
CA ALA A 357 2.61 7.04 -14.09
C ALA A 357 3.93 7.78 -14.37
N ASP A 358 3.85 9.04 -14.82
CA ASP A 358 5.00 9.88 -15.08
C ASP A 358 5.85 10.10 -13.81
N ALA A 359 5.21 10.26 -12.65
CA ALA A 359 5.88 10.39 -11.36
C ALA A 359 6.56 9.09 -10.91
N CYS A 360 5.85 7.96 -10.98
CA CYS A 360 6.41 6.64 -10.68
C CYS A 360 7.55 6.27 -11.63
N GLU A 361 7.55 6.81 -12.85
CA GLU A 361 8.58 6.52 -13.84
C GLU A 361 9.93 7.17 -13.52
N GLN A 362 9.97 8.27 -12.76
CA GLN A 362 11.18 9.10 -12.55
C GLN A 362 12.32 8.38 -11.82
N SER A 363 12.04 7.32 -11.09
CA SER A 363 13.02 6.61 -10.26
C SER A 363 12.73 5.10 -10.26
N ALA A 364 13.73 4.31 -9.87
CA ALA A 364 13.59 2.86 -9.77
C ALA A 364 12.81 2.51 -8.49
N GLU A 365 11.82 1.62 -8.62
CA GLU A 365 11.09 1.07 -7.48
C GLU A 365 11.89 -0.08 -6.86
N ILE A 366 12.22 0.04 -5.57
CA ILE A 366 13.11 -0.88 -4.88
C ILE A 366 12.31 -1.91 -4.08
N HIS A 367 11.28 -1.44 -3.36
CA HIS A 367 10.57 -2.20 -2.34
C HIS A 367 9.34 -2.92 -2.90
N PHE A 368 8.73 -2.38 -3.94
CA PHE A 368 7.50 -2.90 -4.55
C PHE A 368 7.72 -3.36 -6.00
N GLN A 369 6.64 -3.82 -6.65
CA GLN A 369 6.65 -4.05 -8.10
C GLN A 369 6.44 -2.73 -8.83
N GLU A 370 6.93 -2.61 -10.06
CA GLU A 370 6.68 -1.42 -10.87
C GLU A 370 5.17 -1.21 -11.11
N LEU A 371 4.77 0.04 -11.33
CA LEU A 371 3.36 0.41 -11.51
C LEU A 371 2.67 -0.43 -12.60
N GLY A 372 3.35 -0.71 -13.72
CA GLY A 372 2.80 -1.53 -14.80
C GLY A 372 2.38 -2.93 -14.35
N SER A 373 3.25 -3.64 -13.61
CA SER A 373 2.95 -4.96 -13.06
C SER A 373 1.85 -4.92 -12.00
N GLN A 374 1.80 -3.86 -11.18
CA GLN A 374 0.71 -3.68 -10.22
C GLN A 374 -0.65 -3.51 -10.93
N LEU A 375 -0.70 -2.72 -12.01
CA LEU A 375 -1.92 -2.53 -12.80
C LEU A 375 -2.36 -3.82 -13.51
N GLU A 376 -1.42 -4.63 -13.99
CA GLU A 376 -1.72 -5.95 -14.58
C GLU A 376 -2.34 -6.90 -13.55
N SER A 377 -1.76 -6.98 -12.34
CA SER A 377 -2.31 -7.78 -11.24
C SER A 377 -3.71 -7.28 -10.79
N ILE A 378 -3.92 -5.96 -10.80
CA ILE A 378 -5.23 -5.36 -10.53
C ILE A 378 -6.23 -5.77 -11.62
N GLN A 379 -5.85 -5.71 -12.90
CA GLN A 379 -6.70 -6.11 -14.01
C GLN A 379 -7.09 -7.60 -13.92
N GLU A 380 -6.14 -8.47 -13.57
CA GLU A 380 -6.41 -9.90 -13.33
C GLU A 380 -7.42 -10.09 -12.19
N THR A 381 -7.25 -9.36 -11.08
CA THR A 381 -8.17 -9.39 -9.94
C THR A 381 -9.58 -8.94 -10.35
N VAL A 382 -9.68 -7.84 -11.12
CA VAL A 382 -10.96 -7.34 -11.62
C VAL A 382 -11.62 -8.36 -12.55
N ASN A 383 -10.85 -9.01 -13.42
CA ASN A 383 -11.36 -10.06 -14.31
C ASN A 383 -11.90 -11.27 -13.54
N HIS A 384 -11.22 -11.68 -12.46
CA HIS A 384 -11.68 -12.75 -11.58
C HIS A 384 -12.98 -12.38 -10.85
N LEU A 385 -13.08 -11.15 -10.33
CA LEU A 385 -14.28 -10.68 -9.64
C LEU A 385 -15.48 -10.52 -10.59
N GLY A 386 -15.24 -9.99 -11.80
CA GLY A 386 -16.26 -9.86 -12.85
C GLY A 386 -16.80 -11.23 -13.30
N SER A 387 -15.91 -12.19 -13.52
CA SER A 387 -16.28 -13.57 -13.89
C SER A 387 -17.09 -14.29 -12.81
N ARG A 388 -16.89 -13.95 -11.54
CA ARG A 388 -17.66 -14.52 -10.41
C ARG A 388 -19.11 -14.01 -10.38
N LYS A 389 -19.33 -12.72 -10.66
CA LYS A 389 -20.69 -12.14 -10.74
C LYS A 389 -21.57 -12.78 -11.82
N LEU A 390 -20.97 -13.27 -12.92
CA LEU A 390 -21.68 -14.00 -13.98
C LEU A 390 -21.98 -15.46 -13.64
N ARG A 391 -21.27 -16.05 -12.66
CA ARG A 391 -21.43 -17.46 -12.26
C ARG A 391 -22.42 -17.66 -11.11
N GLU A 392 -22.89 -16.60 -10.45
CA GLU A 392 -23.93 -16.69 -9.42
C GLU A 392 -25.32 -16.46 -10.06
N PRO A 393 -26.15 -17.52 -10.25
CA PRO A 393 -27.56 -17.32 -10.54
C PRO A 393 -28.30 -17.04 -9.23
N ASN A 394 -28.98 -15.88 -9.16
CA ASN A 394 -29.94 -15.39 -8.15
C ASN A 394 -29.32 -14.63 -6.96
N CYS A 395 -29.79 -13.45 -6.56
CA CYS A 395 -31.19 -13.09 -6.32
C CYS A 395 -31.50 -11.60 -6.56
N THR A 396 -32.23 -11.29 -7.63
CA THR A 396 -33.35 -10.32 -7.59
C THR A 396 -34.32 -10.69 -8.70
N SER A 397 -35.44 -11.25 -8.28
CA SER A 397 -36.57 -11.59 -9.14
C SER A 397 -37.24 -10.33 -9.67
N THR A 398 -37.09 -10.04 -10.96
CA THR A 398 -38.13 -9.40 -11.76
C THR A 398 -38.38 -10.25 -12.98
N ILE A 399 -39.42 -11.07 -12.86
CA ILE A 399 -40.04 -11.82 -13.95
C ILE A 399 -40.44 -10.80 -15.03
N LYS A 400 -39.75 -10.84 -16.17
CA LYS A 400 -40.35 -10.56 -17.47
C LYS A 400 -39.94 -11.69 -18.40
N SER A 401 -40.89 -12.61 -18.55
CA SER A 401 -40.93 -13.59 -19.61
C SER A 401 -41.03 -12.87 -20.95
N ASP A 402 -40.05 -13.05 -21.82
CA ASP A 402 -40.30 -13.10 -23.26
C ASP A 402 -39.40 -14.18 -23.85
N LEU A 403 -40.08 -15.14 -24.48
CA LEU A 403 -39.53 -16.31 -25.14
C LEU A 403 -39.11 -15.91 -26.56
N SER A 404 -37.82 -16.03 -26.87
CA SER A 404 -37.39 -16.29 -28.24
C SER A 404 -36.13 -17.15 -28.24
N HIS A 405 -36.32 -18.36 -28.78
CA HIS A 405 -35.28 -19.34 -29.09
C HIS A 405 -34.40 -18.82 -30.22
N GLU A 406 -33.12 -18.55 -29.97
CA GLU A 406 -32.08 -18.63 -30.99
C GLU A 406 -30.80 -19.26 -30.43
N ASN A 407 -30.17 -20.08 -31.28
CA ASN A 407 -29.14 -21.08 -30.98
C ASN A 407 -27.81 -20.48 -30.48
N PRO A 408 -27.02 -21.19 -29.64
CA PRO A 408 -25.70 -20.72 -29.23
C PRO A 408 -24.65 -21.10 -30.28
N THR A 409 -24.45 -20.25 -31.29
CA THR A 409 -23.18 -20.25 -32.01
C THR A 409 -22.15 -19.54 -31.16
N ALA A 410 -21.37 -20.32 -30.42
CA ALA A 410 -20.22 -19.87 -29.64
C ALA A 410 -19.12 -19.33 -30.57
N VAL A 411 -19.23 -18.06 -30.95
CA VAL A 411 -18.08 -17.25 -31.34
C VAL A 411 -17.32 -16.99 -30.04
N LYS A 412 -16.14 -17.60 -29.90
CA LYS A 412 -15.18 -17.25 -28.85
C LYS A 412 -14.72 -15.81 -29.10
N SER A 413 -15.47 -14.83 -28.58
CA SER A 413 -14.96 -13.48 -28.38
C SER A 413 -13.81 -13.54 -27.38
N LYS A 414 -12.85 -12.61 -27.53
CA LYS A 414 -11.73 -12.37 -26.61
C LYS A 414 -12.19 -12.47 -25.14
N PRO A 415 -11.30 -12.86 -24.19
CA PRO A 415 -11.66 -12.72 -22.78
C PRO A 415 -12.03 -11.26 -22.55
N ASP A 416 -13.29 -11.00 -22.24
CA ASP A 416 -13.76 -9.65 -21.96
C ASP A 416 -12.93 -9.11 -20.79
N SER A 417 -12.12 -8.07 -21.04
CA SER A 417 -11.44 -7.37 -19.96
C SER A 417 -12.51 -6.63 -19.19
N TYR A 418 -12.76 -7.03 -17.94
CA TYR A 418 -13.75 -6.38 -17.11
C TYR A 418 -13.24 -5.02 -16.67
N GLU A 419 -14.13 -4.04 -16.64
CA GLU A 419 -13.84 -2.71 -16.11
C GLU A 419 -14.32 -2.59 -14.65
N PRO A 420 -13.55 -1.91 -13.79
CA PRO A 420 -14.01 -1.46 -12.48
C PRO A 420 -15.32 -0.67 -12.53
N ILE A 421 -16.10 -0.79 -11.45
CA ILE A 421 -17.39 -0.12 -11.29
C ILE A 421 -17.23 1.09 -10.35
N PRO A 422 -18.02 2.17 -10.50
CA PRO A 422 -17.96 3.30 -9.57
C PRO A 422 -18.11 2.88 -8.10
N GLY A 423 -17.17 3.32 -7.26
CA GLY A 423 -17.03 2.92 -5.86
C GLY A 423 -15.98 1.85 -5.61
N ASP A 424 -15.47 1.17 -6.64
CA ASP A 424 -14.31 0.30 -6.52
C ASP A 424 -13.05 1.13 -6.19
N VAL A 425 -12.14 0.54 -5.41
CA VAL A 425 -10.89 1.18 -4.98
C VAL A 425 -9.71 0.33 -5.45
N LEU A 426 -8.92 0.87 -6.37
CA LEU A 426 -7.68 0.25 -6.83
C LEU A 426 -6.53 0.72 -5.94
N ILE A 427 -5.65 -0.19 -5.52
CA ILE A 427 -4.58 0.11 -4.57
C ILE A 427 -3.24 -0.17 -5.22
N THR A 428 -2.37 0.83 -5.22
CA THR A 428 -0.97 0.70 -5.68
C THR A 428 -0.02 1.17 -4.59
N LYS A 429 1.16 0.55 -4.50
CA LYS A 429 2.17 0.77 -3.46
C LYS A 429 3.44 1.30 -4.10
N HIS A 430 4.05 2.31 -3.48
CA HIS A 430 5.20 3.02 -4.03
C HIS A 430 6.19 3.35 -2.93
N SER A 431 7.48 3.22 -3.19
CA SER A 431 8.53 3.67 -2.29
C SER A 431 9.20 4.94 -2.79
N ASN A 432 8.88 5.35 -4.02
CA ASN A 432 9.67 6.28 -4.80
C ASN A 432 8.95 7.62 -5.06
N LEU A 433 7.78 7.82 -4.44
CA LEU A 433 6.97 9.03 -4.51
C LEU A 433 7.17 9.88 -3.25
N ILE A 434 7.70 11.08 -3.43
CA ILE A 434 8.04 12.00 -2.34
C ILE A 434 7.36 13.35 -2.59
N SER A 435 6.57 13.82 -1.63
CA SER A 435 5.92 15.13 -1.68
C SER A 435 6.93 16.26 -1.43
N ASP A 436 6.69 17.43 -2.02
CA ASP A 436 7.35 18.72 -1.69
C ASP A 436 7.25 19.11 -0.20
N THR A 437 6.36 18.46 0.56
CA THR A 437 6.23 18.64 2.03
C THR A 437 7.24 17.78 2.82
N GLY A 438 8.05 16.97 2.13
CA GLY A 438 9.01 16.03 2.71
C GLY A 438 8.42 14.69 3.13
N ASP A 439 7.11 14.48 2.92
CA ASP A 439 6.42 13.26 3.27
C ASP A 439 6.37 12.29 2.07
N GLY A 440 6.73 11.03 2.31
CA GLY A 440 6.57 9.95 1.32
C GLY A 440 5.11 9.64 1.03
N ILE A 441 4.79 9.20 -0.18
CA ILE A 441 3.46 8.66 -0.54
C ILE A 441 3.61 7.16 -0.78
N HIS A 442 3.17 6.36 0.19
CA HIS A 442 3.46 4.93 0.22
C HIS A 442 2.34 4.10 -0.44
N VAL A 443 1.09 4.55 -0.29
CA VAL A 443 -0.10 3.87 -0.82
C VAL A 443 -0.95 4.87 -1.58
N ILE A 444 -1.39 4.50 -2.78
CA ILE A 444 -2.32 5.29 -3.57
C ILE A 444 -3.62 4.52 -3.74
N PHE A 445 -4.69 5.14 -3.25
CA PHE A 445 -6.07 4.69 -3.39
C PHE A 445 -6.69 5.39 -4.59
N GLN A 446 -6.92 4.64 -5.67
CA GLN A 446 -7.58 5.15 -6.87
C GLN A 446 -9.06 4.78 -6.80
N VAL A 447 -9.90 5.75 -6.41
CA VAL A 447 -11.35 5.55 -6.32
C VAL A 447 -11.97 5.76 -7.69
N VAL A 448 -12.68 4.75 -8.17
CA VAL A 448 -13.35 4.80 -9.47
C VAL A 448 -14.65 5.60 -9.32
N VAL A 449 -14.78 6.66 -10.13
CA VAL A 449 -15.94 7.57 -10.13
C VAL A 449 -16.58 7.60 -11.52
N ASP A 450 -17.88 7.88 -11.56
CA ASP A 450 -18.61 8.12 -12.81
C ASP A 450 -18.66 9.64 -13.07
N ASP A 451 -17.83 10.12 -14.01
CA ASP A 451 -17.63 11.56 -14.26
C ASP A 451 -18.93 12.31 -14.57
N ASP A 452 -19.88 11.67 -15.27
CA ASP A 452 -21.10 12.32 -15.76
C ASP A 452 -22.17 12.50 -14.68
N ASN A 453 -22.22 11.63 -13.66
CA ASN A 453 -23.30 11.60 -12.67
C ASN A 453 -22.89 12.17 -11.30
N GLU A 454 -21.63 12.01 -10.88
CA GLU A 454 -21.18 12.37 -9.53
C GLU A 454 -20.68 13.81 -9.41
N SER A 455 -20.28 14.43 -10.53
CA SER A 455 -19.75 15.80 -10.54
C SER A 455 -20.80 16.84 -10.12
N ASN A 456 -22.07 16.69 -10.54
CA ASN A 456 -23.10 17.70 -10.28
C ASN A 456 -23.88 17.53 -8.97
N ASN A 457 -23.72 16.40 -8.28
CA ASN A 457 -24.49 16.07 -7.09
C ASN A 457 -23.84 16.62 -5.81
N ILE A 458 -24.59 17.41 -5.03
CA ILE A 458 -24.14 17.89 -3.71
C ILE A 458 -23.97 16.71 -2.74
N ARG A 459 -24.85 15.70 -2.83
CA ARG A 459 -24.82 14.51 -1.98
C ARG A 459 -23.77 13.53 -2.45
N ILE A 460 -23.17 12.83 -1.49
CA ILE A 460 -22.20 11.76 -1.76
C ILE A 460 -22.98 10.50 -2.11
N ALA A 461 -22.70 9.90 -3.27
CA ALA A 461 -23.29 8.62 -3.60
C ALA A 461 -22.88 7.53 -2.62
N SER A 462 -23.75 6.53 -2.48
CA SER A 462 -23.49 5.37 -1.62
C SER A 462 -22.20 4.65 -2.00
N SER A 463 -21.88 4.56 -3.29
CA SER A 463 -20.63 3.99 -3.82
C SER A 463 -19.40 4.70 -3.27
N LEU A 464 -19.37 6.03 -3.32
CA LEU A 464 -18.25 6.84 -2.83
C LEU A 464 -18.15 6.80 -1.30
N HIS A 465 -19.27 6.79 -0.59
CA HIS A 465 -19.28 6.58 0.86
C HIS A 465 -18.69 5.21 1.25
N CYS A 466 -19.09 4.14 0.54
CA CYS A 466 -18.53 2.81 0.73
C CYS A 466 -17.02 2.78 0.43
N ALA A 467 -16.57 3.45 -0.62
CA ALA A 467 -15.15 3.56 -0.96
C ALA A 467 -14.34 4.22 0.18
N ILE A 468 -14.81 5.34 0.72
CA ILE A 468 -14.14 6.03 1.85
C ILE A 468 -14.11 5.14 3.09
N SER A 469 -15.22 4.48 3.42
CA SER A 469 -15.26 3.56 4.57
C SER A 469 -14.27 2.40 4.39
N ALA A 470 -14.19 1.83 3.17
CA ALA A 470 -13.23 0.78 2.84
C ALA A 470 -11.78 1.28 2.93
N ILE A 471 -11.47 2.46 2.40
CA ILE A 471 -10.13 3.07 2.49
C ILE A 471 -9.74 3.28 3.95
N LEU A 472 -10.61 3.89 4.75
CA LEU A 472 -10.32 4.12 6.16
C LEU A 472 -10.09 2.79 6.88
N ARG A 473 -10.91 1.76 6.65
CA ARG A 473 -10.69 0.41 7.19
C ARG A 473 -9.31 -0.14 6.84
N ILE A 474 -8.88 -0.01 5.59
CA ILE A 474 -7.55 -0.43 5.15
C ILE A 474 -6.47 0.37 5.86
N CYS A 475 -6.65 1.69 6.04
CA CYS A 475 -5.69 2.47 6.81
C CYS A 475 -5.55 1.97 8.25
N PHE A 476 -6.64 1.52 8.88
CA PHE A 476 -6.56 0.88 10.20
C PHE A 476 -5.90 -0.50 10.15
N ASP A 477 -6.26 -1.34 9.18
CA ASP A 477 -5.78 -2.74 9.13
C ASP A 477 -4.29 -2.85 8.76
N TYR A 478 -3.72 -1.81 8.12
CA TYR A 478 -2.33 -1.79 7.63
C TYR A 478 -1.52 -0.62 8.19
N ASP A 479 -1.92 -0.04 9.32
CA ASP A 479 -1.20 1.02 10.05
C ASP A 479 -0.78 2.22 9.19
N ILE A 480 -1.67 2.64 8.29
CA ILE A 480 -1.51 3.90 7.53
C ILE A 480 -1.94 5.05 8.45
N THR A 481 -0.95 5.80 8.93
CA THR A 481 -1.13 6.85 9.94
C THR A 481 -1.60 8.16 9.37
N THR A 482 -1.29 8.46 8.11
CA THR A 482 -1.67 9.70 7.44
C THR A 482 -2.42 9.41 6.16
N LEU A 483 -3.60 10.02 5.97
CA LEU A 483 -4.38 9.89 4.74
C LEU A 483 -4.68 11.26 4.13
N SER A 484 -4.21 11.51 2.91
CA SER A 484 -4.53 12.70 2.12
C SER A 484 -5.73 12.43 1.20
N LEU A 485 -6.80 13.22 1.34
CA LEU A 485 -8.09 13.06 0.69
C LEU A 485 -8.50 14.35 -0.06
N PRO A 486 -8.95 14.28 -1.33
CA PRO A 486 -9.53 15.44 -2.02
C PRO A 486 -10.78 15.96 -1.30
N LEU A 487 -10.75 17.21 -0.85
CA LEU A 487 -11.78 17.77 0.06
C LEU A 487 -13.19 17.71 -0.52
N LEU A 488 -13.34 17.94 -1.82
CA LEU A 488 -14.65 17.98 -2.50
C LEU A 488 -15.09 16.61 -3.04
N LEU A 489 -14.16 15.65 -3.10
CA LEU A 489 -14.33 14.35 -3.76
C LEU A 489 -14.96 14.46 -5.16
N ILE A 490 -14.39 15.33 -5.98
CA ILE A 490 -14.72 15.47 -7.41
C ILE A 490 -13.42 15.51 -8.22
N PRO A 491 -13.40 14.96 -9.45
CA PRO A 491 -12.20 14.93 -10.29
C PRO A 491 -11.74 16.31 -10.76
N SER A 492 -12.68 17.21 -11.06
CA SER A 492 -12.41 18.58 -11.48
C SER A 492 -13.56 19.50 -11.15
N LEU A 493 -13.26 20.78 -10.92
CA LEU A 493 -14.27 21.83 -10.71
C LEU A 493 -14.86 22.29 -12.05
N SER A 494 -16.18 22.33 -12.14
CA SER A 494 -16.93 22.90 -13.26
C SER A 494 -17.55 24.25 -12.91
N GLU A 495 -17.86 25.07 -13.92
CA GLU A 495 -18.36 26.44 -13.76
C GLU A 495 -19.71 26.52 -13.03
N ASN A 496 -20.51 25.46 -13.08
CA ASN A 496 -21.81 25.36 -12.40
C ASN A 496 -21.71 25.14 -10.88
N MET A 497 -20.52 24.82 -10.34
CA MET A 497 -20.31 24.58 -8.92
C MET A 497 -19.94 25.88 -8.20
N ASP A 498 -20.93 26.71 -7.86
CA ASP A 498 -20.70 27.99 -7.19
C ASP A 498 -20.15 27.86 -5.75
N LYS A 499 -19.71 28.98 -5.15
CA LYS A 499 -19.20 29.03 -3.78
C LYS A 499 -20.13 28.33 -2.75
N PRO A 500 -21.46 28.58 -2.73
CA PRO A 500 -22.36 27.93 -1.76
C PRO A 500 -22.55 26.43 -2.04
N TRP A 501 -22.54 25.99 -3.31
CA TRP A 501 -22.54 24.56 -3.64
C TRP A 501 -21.30 23.88 -3.07
N ARG A 502 -20.10 24.46 -3.26
CA ARG A 502 -18.84 23.91 -2.74
C ARG A 502 -18.86 23.81 -1.21
N ALA A 503 -19.32 24.86 -0.52
CA ALA A 503 -19.46 24.84 0.94
C ALA A 503 -20.39 23.70 1.43
N LYS A 504 -21.55 23.52 0.81
CA LYS A 504 -22.46 22.40 1.13
C LYS A 504 -21.84 21.05 0.82
N ARG A 505 -21.11 20.93 -0.29
CA ARG A 505 -20.40 19.69 -0.66
C ARG A 505 -19.35 19.32 0.39
N VAL A 506 -18.52 20.28 0.81
CA VAL A 506 -17.54 20.09 1.89
C VAL A 506 -18.22 19.58 3.16
N GLU A 507 -19.31 20.20 3.58
CA GLU A 507 -20.07 19.76 4.76
C GLU A 507 -20.54 18.30 4.64
N MET A 508 -21.02 17.89 3.46
CA MET A 508 -21.44 16.50 3.21
C MET A 508 -20.26 15.52 3.27
N VAL A 509 -19.10 15.88 2.70
CA VAL A 509 -17.87 15.04 2.73
C VAL A 509 -17.39 14.85 4.15
N LEU A 510 -17.32 15.93 4.91
CA LEU A 510 -16.90 15.89 6.32
C LEU A 510 -17.88 15.08 7.17
N LYS A 511 -19.19 15.15 6.92
CA LYS A 511 -20.19 14.30 7.60
C LYS A 511 -19.99 12.80 7.29
N ALA A 512 -19.74 12.45 6.03
CA ALA A 512 -19.47 11.06 5.63
C ALA A 512 -18.19 10.52 6.28
N VAL A 513 -17.10 11.28 6.19
CA VAL A 513 -15.81 10.95 6.82
C VAL A 513 -15.97 10.80 8.34
N LYS A 514 -16.67 11.73 9.00
CA LYS A 514 -16.97 11.65 10.43
C LYS A 514 -17.75 10.39 10.78
N GLY A 515 -18.76 10.03 9.99
CA GLY A 515 -19.56 8.82 10.18
C GLY A 515 -18.69 7.56 10.14
N ALA A 516 -17.87 7.42 9.09
CA ALA A 516 -16.96 6.29 8.93
C ALA A 516 -15.88 6.22 10.03
N LEU A 517 -15.29 7.36 10.42
CA LEU A 517 -14.32 7.40 11.53
C LEU A 517 -14.96 6.99 12.86
N MET A 518 -16.17 7.49 13.16
CA MET A 518 -16.89 7.14 14.39
C MET A 518 -17.22 5.65 14.46
N GLU A 519 -17.55 5.03 13.33
CA GLU A 519 -17.71 3.57 13.25
C GLU A 519 -16.39 2.87 13.59
N LEU A 520 -15.28 3.25 12.95
CA LEU A 520 -13.99 2.57 13.11
C LEU A 520 -13.41 2.68 14.52
N ILE A 521 -13.45 3.87 15.12
CA ILE A 521 -12.98 4.12 16.49
C ILE A 521 -13.74 3.24 17.50
N THR A 522 -15.03 2.97 17.23
CA THR A 522 -15.84 2.13 18.12
C THR A 522 -15.38 0.67 18.12
N TRP A 523 -14.81 0.17 17.02
CA TRP A 523 -14.53 -1.25 16.84
C TRP A 523 -13.05 -1.64 16.88
N ARG A 524 -12.11 -0.75 16.51
CA ARG A 524 -10.72 -1.16 16.18
C ARG A 524 -9.58 -0.37 16.85
N GLY A 525 -9.85 0.60 17.72
CA GLY A 525 -8.80 1.41 18.34
C GLY A 525 -8.27 2.52 17.41
N PHE A 526 -7.05 3.03 17.64
CA PHE A 526 -6.50 4.19 16.93
C PHE A 526 -5.23 3.84 16.13
N ASN A 527 -5.30 3.85 14.81
CA ASN A 527 -4.11 3.68 13.94
C ASN A 527 -3.91 4.91 13.03
N LEU A 528 -5.00 5.46 12.47
CA LEU A 528 -4.95 6.72 11.73
C LEU A 528 -4.73 7.90 12.70
N ARG A 529 -3.62 8.62 12.54
CA ARG A 529 -3.22 9.76 13.39
C ARG A 529 -3.56 11.10 12.75
N SER A 530 -3.42 11.19 11.42
CA SER A 530 -3.62 12.43 10.69
C SER A 530 -4.44 12.22 9.42
N MET A 531 -5.26 13.21 9.07
CA MET A 531 -6.02 13.24 7.83
C MET A 531 -5.84 14.61 7.18
N GLU A 532 -5.32 14.60 5.96
CA GLU A 532 -5.12 15.83 5.19
C GLU A 532 -6.24 15.97 4.14
N PHE A 533 -6.90 17.11 4.15
CA PHE A 533 -7.89 17.50 3.15
C PHE A 533 -7.22 18.40 2.11
N LEU A 534 -7.17 17.91 0.88
CA LEU A 534 -6.58 18.58 -0.28
C LEU A 534 -7.65 19.44 -0.97
N ALA A 535 -7.50 20.77 -0.84
CA ALA A 535 -8.40 21.74 -1.45
C ALA A 535 -7.83 22.21 -2.79
N PRO A 536 -8.62 22.22 -3.89
CA PRO A 536 -8.15 22.66 -5.20
C PRO A 536 -7.46 24.02 -5.20
N SER A 537 -6.35 24.13 -5.92
CA SER A 537 -5.49 25.33 -5.93
C SER A 537 -6.19 26.59 -6.47
N CYS A 538 -7.29 26.47 -7.22
CA CYS A 538 -8.06 27.60 -7.76
C CYS A 538 -9.00 28.30 -6.77
N LEU A 539 -9.19 27.76 -5.56
CA LEU A 539 -10.10 28.34 -4.56
C LEU A 539 -9.56 29.63 -3.94
N THR A 540 -10.42 30.60 -3.64
CA THR A 540 -9.96 31.84 -2.98
C THR A 540 -9.69 31.64 -1.49
N GLU A 541 -8.91 32.54 -0.87
CA GLU A 541 -8.65 32.51 0.57
C GLU A 541 -9.94 32.66 1.40
N GLU A 542 -10.90 33.44 0.91
CA GLU A 542 -12.24 33.56 1.51
C GLU A 542 -12.96 32.20 1.57
N GLU A 543 -12.89 31.40 0.51
CA GLU A 543 -13.53 30.09 0.48
C GLU A 543 -12.83 29.09 1.41
N LEU A 544 -11.50 29.14 1.47
CA LEU A 544 -10.74 28.36 2.44
C LEU A 544 -11.13 28.75 3.87
N ASN A 545 -11.32 30.04 4.17
CA ASN A 545 -11.85 30.51 5.47
C ASN A 545 -13.22 29.93 5.80
N VAL A 546 -14.13 29.84 4.82
CA VAL A 546 -15.42 29.16 5.01
C VAL A 546 -15.20 27.67 5.29
N PHE A 547 -14.35 26.98 4.55
CA PHE A 547 -14.10 25.55 4.75
C PHE A 547 -13.46 25.24 6.10
N ARG A 548 -12.55 26.10 6.58
CA ARG A 548 -11.97 26.03 7.94
C ARG A 548 -13.05 26.07 9.01
N GLN A 549 -14.02 26.98 8.88
CA GLN A 549 -15.16 27.07 9.79
C GLN A 549 -16.04 25.81 9.70
N ILE A 550 -16.28 25.28 8.50
CA ILE A 550 -17.07 24.04 8.33
C ILE A 550 -16.37 22.84 8.98
N ILE A 551 -15.06 22.68 8.82
CA ILE A 551 -14.28 21.61 9.47
C ILE A 551 -14.40 21.74 10.98
N SER A 552 -14.15 22.94 11.51
CA SER A 552 -14.27 23.23 12.95
C SER A 552 -15.66 22.87 13.47
N ASN A 553 -16.72 23.33 12.80
CA ASN A 553 -18.11 23.10 13.22
C ASN A 553 -18.54 21.62 13.06
N SER A 554 -18.01 20.92 12.06
CA SER A 554 -18.37 19.52 11.79
C SER A 554 -17.78 18.57 12.83
N PHE A 555 -16.61 18.91 13.40
CA PHE A 555 -15.82 17.98 14.20
C PHE A 555 -15.61 18.40 15.67
N LEU A 556 -15.65 19.69 16.00
CA LEU A 556 -15.60 20.15 17.39
C LEU A 556 -16.99 19.97 18.02
N GLN A 557 -17.07 19.18 19.10
CA GLN A 557 -18.29 19.14 19.90
C GLN A 557 -18.53 20.51 20.55
N PRO A 558 -19.79 20.97 20.67
CA PRO A 558 -20.09 22.08 21.57
C PRO A 558 -19.59 21.70 22.97
N ASN A 559 -18.86 22.61 23.61
CA ASN A 559 -18.50 22.47 25.01
C ASN A 559 -19.77 22.10 25.79
N PRO A 560 -19.73 21.12 26.72
CA PRO A 560 -20.89 20.86 27.55
C PRO A 560 -21.22 22.17 28.26
N LEU A 561 -22.43 22.69 28.02
CA LEU A 561 -22.97 23.78 28.81
C LEU A 561 -23.06 23.22 30.22
N ILE A 562 -22.09 23.59 31.07
CA ILE A 562 -22.21 23.41 32.51
C ILE A 562 -23.34 24.36 32.89
N ALA A 563 -24.55 23.81 33.00
CA ALA A 563 -25.65 24.52 33.64
C ALA A 563 -25.20 24.76 35.09
N MET A 564 -24.92 26.03 35.41
CA MET A 564 -24.74 26.48 36.79
C MET A 564 -26.08 26.46 37.53
#